data_AF-A0A0Q6KD53-F1
#
_entry.id   AF-A0A0Q6KD53-F1
#
_cell.length_a   1.000
_cell.length_b   1.000
_cell.length_c   1.000
_cell.angle_alpha   90.00
_cell.angle_beta   90.00
_cell.angle_gamma   90.00
#
_symmetry.space_group_name_H-M   'P 1'
#
loop_
_entity.id
_entity.type
_entity.pdbx_description
1 polymer ?
#
loop_
_entity_poly.entity_id
_entity_poly.type
_entity_poly.pdbx_seq_one_letter_code
_entity_poly.pdbx_strand_id
1 'polypeptide(L)'
;MKTKIFALALVASAVITGSANAATRTFTISDGMFTDGGTFGGSFAFNGSAYQYTNVKIFSKGGIFGDYDYSDRDIDYGFANELVLDAPGQRFFNINFLNSLLGAENPSFRSSIRGYELNSANDDRRIKSGLLSVAAVPEPATWAMMLVGFGMIGATTRYRRKSTAIRYA
;
A
#
# COMPACT_ATOMS: atom_id res chain seq x y z
N MET A 1 41.01 -35.18 23.15
CA MET A 1 40.69 -33.76 22.84
C MET A 1 39.26 -33.69 22.32
N LYS A 2 38.29 -33.32 23.18
CA LYS A 2 36.85 -33.33 22.87
C LYS A 2 36.19 -32.02 23.35
N THR A 3 36.42 -30.88 22.69
CA THR A 3 35.72 -29.63 23.11
C THR A 3 35.71 -28.51 22.05
N LYS A 4 35.20 -28.71 20.82
CA LYS A 4 35.10 -27.59 19.84
C LYS A 4 33.92 -27.63 18.84
N ILE A 5 32.70 -28.02 19.23
CA ILE A 5 31.56 -28.06 18.28
C ILE A 5 30.36 -27.17 18.68
N PHE A 6 30.27 -26.64 19.91
CA PHE A 6 29.08 -25.89 20.34
C PHE A 6 29.05 -24.38 20.04
N ALA A 7 30.11 -23.80 19.46
CA ALA A 7 30.22 -22.33 19.35
C ALA A 7 29.53 -21.69 18.12
N LEU A 8 29.09 -22.47 17.13
CA LEU A 8 28.59 -21.90 15.87
C LEU A 8 27.09 -21.61 15.85
N ALA A 9 26.31 -22.17 16.78
CA ALA A 9 24.85 -21.98 16.82
C ALA A 9 24.42 -20.66 17.50
N LEU A 10 25.26 -20.07 18.37
CA LEU A 10 24.89 -18.88 19.13
C LEU A 10 25.10 -17.57 18.34
N VAL A 11 26.02 -17.55 17.38
CA VAL A 11 26.41 -16.33 16.63
C VAL A 11 25.40 -15.98 15.51
N ALA A 12 24.58 -16.93 15.07
CA ALA A 12 23.53 -16.67 14.07
C ALA A 12 22.28 -15.96 14.65
N SER A 13 22.24 -15.72 15.96
CA SER A 13 21.12 -15.06 16.65
C SER A 13 21.27 -13.54 16.73
N ALA A 14 22.29 -12.96 16.09
CA ALA A 14 22.45 -11.51 15.95
C ALA A 14 21.41 -10.95 14.97
N VAL A 15 20.16 -10.94 15.44
CA VAL A 15 19.16 -9.88 15.30
C VAL A 15 19.40 -9.01 14.06
N ILE A 16 18.82 -9.41 12.94
CA ILE A 16 18.52 -8.50 11.84
C ILE A 16 17.36 -7.61 12.31
N THR A 17 17.62 -6.68 13.23
CA THR A 17 16.74 -5.53 13.47
C THR A 17 17.05 -4.49 12.40
N GLY A 18 16.76 -4.82 11.14
CA GLY A 18 16.45 -3.76 10.19
C GLY A 18 15.10 -3.23 10.60
N SER A 19 15.02 -2.02 11.16
CA SER A 19 13.76 -1.33 11.33
C SER A 19 13.02 -1.37 9.98
N ALA A 20 11.79 -1.87 9.99
CA ALA A 20 10.94 -1.81 8.81
C ALA A 20 10.73 -0.33 8.51
N ASN A 21 11.46 0.20 7.52
CA ASN A 21 11.12 1.50 6.96
C ASN A 21 9.70 1.39 6.44
N ALA A 22 8.81 2.29 6.86
CA ALA A 22 7.43 2.32 6.37
C ALA A 22 7.48 2.54 4.85
N ALA A 23 7.32 1.45 4.10
CA ALA A 23 7.37 1.48 2.66
C ALA A 23 6.24 2.37 2.15
N THR A 24 6.51 3.18 1.12
CA THR A 24 5.47 3.88 0.38
C THR A 24 4.42 2.86 -0.07
N ARG A 25 3.15 3.08 0.31
CA ARG A 25 2.04 2.17 -0.02
C ARG A 25 1.16 2.78 -1.09
N THR A 26 0.76 1.97 -2.07
CA THR A 26 -0.21 2.40 -3.10
C THR A 26 -1.62 2.07 -2.64
N PHE A 27 -2.42 3.11 -2.49
CA PHE A 27 -3.85 3.02 -2.21
C PHE A 27 -4.65 3.13 -3.50
N THR A 28 -5.75 2.41 -3.56
CA THR A 28 -6.70 2.42 -4.67
C THR A 28 -8.07 2.85 -4.16
N ILE A 29 -8.66 3.80 -4.88
CA ILE A 29 -10.04 4.24 -4.70
C ILE A 29 -10.91 3.47 -5.70
N SER A 30 -11.89 2.74 -5.17
CA SER A 30 -12.91 2.03 -5.94
C SER A 30 -14.30 2.51 -5.55
N ASP A 31 -15.27 2.31 -6.45
CA ASP A 31 -16.69 2.54 -6.20
C ASP A 31 -17.01 3.97 -5.72
N GLY A 32 -16.19 4.94 -6.16
CA GLY A 32 -16.38 6.35 -5.88
C GLY A 32 -17.61 6.87 -6.60
N MET A 33 -18.54 7.48 -5.86
CA MET A 33 -19.72 8.13 -6.39
C MET A 33 -19.88 9.53 -5.80
N PHE A 34 -20.31 10.46 -6.63
CA PHE A 34 -20.77 11.78 -6.24
C PHE A 34 -22.28 11.83 -6.03
N THR A 35 -22.77 12.92 -5.43
CA THR A 35 -24.20 13.14 -5.20
C THR A 35 -25.01 13.36 -6.48
N ASP A 36 -24.36 13.78 -7.57
CA ASP A 36 -24.97 14.00 -8.88
C ASP A 36 -24.98 12.73 -9.77
N GLY A 37 -24.51 11.60 -9.22
CA GLY A 37 -24.50 10.31 -9.92
C GLY A 37 -23.26 10.05 -10.77
N GLY A 38 -22.35 11.02 -10.91
CA GLY A 38 -21.04 10.73 -11.52
C GLY A 38 -20.16 9.89 -10.60
N THR A 39 -19.12 9.29 -11.19
CA THR A 39 -18.23 8.37 -10.50
C THR A 39 -16.81 8.92 -10.44
N PHE A 40 -16.01 8.42 -9.51
CA PHE A 40 -14.58 8.69 -9.45
C PHE A 40 -13.81 7.46 -8.99
N GLY A 41 -12.52 7.44 -9.30
CA GLY A 41 -11.63 6.36 -8.89
C GLY A 41 -10.19 6.75 -9.10
N GLY A 42 -9.30 5.80 -8.85
CA GLY A 42 -7.89 5.98 -9.13
C GLY A 42 -6.99 5.44 -8.04
N SER A 43 -5.77 5.96 -8.00
CA SER A 43 -4.74 5.51 -7.06
C SER A 43 -3.84 6.65 -6.65
N PHE A 44 -3.24 6.52 -5.47
CA PHE A 44 -2.13 7.35 -5.04
C PHE A 44 -1.19 6.51 -4.18
N ALA A 45 0.05 6.93 -4.07
CA ALA A 45 1.03 6.35 -3.17
C ALA A 45 1.22 7.26 -1.96
N PHE A 46 1.27 6.70 -0.75
CA PHE A 46 1.47 7.46 0.48
C PHE A 46 2.67 6.91 1.26
N ASN A 47 3.57 7.80 1.62
CA ASN A 47 4.71 7.52 2.48
C ASN A 47 4.36 7.94 3.91
N GLY A 48 4.18 6.96 4.80
CA GLY A 48 3.80 7.21 6.19
C GLY A 48 4.89 7.88 7.04
N SER A 49 6.17 7.73 6.68
CA SER A 49 7.28 8.38 7.40
C SER A 49 7.41 9.86 7.02
N ALA A 50 7.25 10.16 5.74
CA ALA A 50 7.38 11.52 5.21
C ALA A 50 6.06 12.30 5.22
N TYR A 51 4.93 11.64 5.49
CA TYR A 51 3.58 12.19 5.33
C TYR A 51 3.38 12.81 3.95
N GLN A 52 3.74 12.07 2.90
CA GLN A 52 3.73 12.57 1.53
C GLN A 52 2.93 11.67 0.60
N TYR A 53 2.09 12.31 -0.22
CA TYR A 53 1.42 11.70 -1.35
C TYR A 53 2.29 11.80 -2.60
N THR A 54 2.38 10.71 -3.37
CA THR A 54 3.12 10.61 -4.64
C THR A 54 2.33 9.76 -5.62
N ASN A 55 2.65 9.78 -6.91
CA ASN A 55 1.97 8.97 -7.94
C ASN A 55 0.44 9.07 -7.89
N VAL A 56 -0.08 10.27 -7.61
CA VAL A 56 -1.51 10.55 -7.55
C VAL A 56 -2.08 10.49 -8.98
N LYS A 57 -3.08 9.64 -9.17
CA LYS A 57 -3.83 9.46 -10.42
C LYS A 57 -5.29 9.25 -10.05
N ILE A 58 -6.07 10.33 -10.00
CA ILE A 58 -7.50 10.25 -9.71
C ILE A 58 -8.26 10.73 -10.93
N PHE A 59 -9.40 10.12 -11.22
CA PHE A 59 -10.24 10.50 -12.35
C PHE A 59 -11.69 10.62 -11.89
N SER A 60 -12.46 11.40 -12.63
CA SER A 60 -13.91 11.51 -12.48
C SER A 60 -14.57 11.25 -13.83
N LYS A 61 -15.72 10.58 -13.80
CA LYS A 61 -16.47 10.22 -14.99
C LYS A 61 -17.96 10.48 -14.80
N GLY A 62 -18.52 11.24 -15.73
CA GLY A 62 -19.93 11.61 -15.77
C GLY A 62 -20.36 12.52 -14.62
N GLY A 63 -21.62 12.94 -14.68
CA GLY A 63 -22.18 13.95 -13.79
C GLY A 63 -21.96 15.37 -14.30
N ILE A 64 -22.82 16.27 -13.84
CA ILE A 64 -22.84 17.67 -14.24
C ILE A 64 -22.74 18.48 -12.96
N PHE A 65 -21.76 19.38 -12.91
CA PHE A 65 -21.58 20.29 -11.79
C PHE A 65 -21.36 21.72 -12.29
N GLY A 66 -22.33 22.59 -12.00
CA GLY A 66 -22.48 23.86 -12.71
C GLY A 66 -22.63 23.62 -14.22
N ASP A 67 -21.91 24.40 -15.02
CA ASP A 67 -21.92 24.31 -16.49
C ASP A 67 -20.95 23.28 -17.06
N TYR A 68 -20.37 22.41 -16.23
CA TYR A 68 -19.30 21.50 -16.64
C TYR A 68 -19.71 20.05 -16.55
N ASP A 69 -19.43 19.32 -17.63
CA ASP A 69 -19.69 17.89 -17.80
C ASP A 69 -18.39 17.09 -17.67
N TYR A 70 -18.38 16.10 -16.77
CA TYR A 70 -17.22 15.27 -16.45
C TYR A 70 -17.12 14.01 -17.33
N SER A 71 -17.60 14.05 -18.57
CA SER A 71 -17.87 12.83 -19.35
C SER A 71 -16.68 11.87 -19.55
N ASP A 72 -15.42 12.30 -19.46
CA ASP A 72 -14.21 11.44 -19.39
C ASP A 72 -12.93 12.27 -19.14
N ARG A 73 -12.65 12.70 -17.89
CA ARG A 73 -11.42 13.48 -17.59
C ARG A 73 -10.67 13.05 -16.33
N ASP A 74 -9.34 13.05 -16.46
CA ASP A 74 -8.41 12.90 -15.35
C ASP A 74 -8.40 14.17 -14.50
N ILE A 75 -8.36 14.00 -13.18
CA ILE A 75 -8.17 15.09 -12.23
C ILE A 75 -6.73 14.98 -11.70
N ASP A 76 -5.87 15.91 -12.09
CA ASP A 76 -4.46 15.89 -11.73
C ASP A 76 -4.15 16.77 -10.51
N TYR A 77 -3.02 16.45 -9.86
CA TYR A 77 -2.33 17.16 -8.77
C TYR A 77 -2.78 16.92 -7.32
N GLY A 78 -1.83 16.87 -6.38
CA GLY A 78 -2.07 16.73 -4.94
C GLY A 78 -1.01 17.45 -4.11
N PHE A 79 -1.40 17.96 -2.94
CA PHE A 79 -0.51 18.57 -1.94
C PHE A 79 -0.17 17.59 -0.80
N ALA A 80 0.83 17.93 0.02
CA ALA A 80 1.46 17.00 0.97
C ALA A 80 0.52 16.47 2.08
N ASN A 81 -0.56 17.16 2.44
CA ASN A 81 -1.31 16.88 3.67
C ASN A 81 -2.79 16.55 3.41
N GLU A 82 -3.27 16.91 2.23
CA GLU A 82 -4.66 16.88 1.80
C GLU A 82 -4.66 16.60 0.30
N LEU A 83 -5.47 15.63 -0.13
CA LEU A 83 -5.59 15.34 -1.55
C LEU A 83 -6.55 16.35 -2.17
N VAL A 84 -5.99 17.53 -2.51
CA VAL A 84 -6.66 18.57 -3.28
C VAL A 84 -6.19 18.46 -4.73
N LEU A 85 -7.13 18.17 -5.63
CA LEU A 85 -6.85 18.04 -7.05
C LEU A 85 -7.41 19.24 -7.82
N ASP A 86 -6.63 19.74 -8.78
CA ASP A 86 -7.09 20.79 -9.69
C ASP A 86 -8.00 20.15 -10.74
N ALA A 87 -9.27 20.51 -10.69
CA ALA A 87 -10.23 20.16 -11.74
C ALA A 87 -10.33 21.32 -12.75
N PRO A 88 -10.61 21.05 -14.03
CA PRO A 88 -10.64 22.09 -15.05
C PRO A 88 -11.66 23.19 -14.73
N GLY A 89 -11.32 24.44 -15.00
CA GLY A 89 -12.21 25.59 -14.77
C GLY A 89 -12.18 26.15 -13.35
N GLN A 90 -10.99 26.24 -12.72
CA GLN A 90 -10.77 26.76 -11.37
C GLN A 90 -11.58 26.03 -10.29
N ARG A 91 -11.57 24.70 -10.37
CA ARG A 91 -12.24 23.83 -9.42
C ARG A 91 -11.20 23.10 -8.60
N PHE A 92 -11.55 22.82 -7.36
CA PHE A 92 -10.72 22.00 -6.50
C PHE A 92 -11.54 20.85 -5.96
N PHE A 93 -10.98 19.65 -6.06
CA PHE A 93 -11.57 18.43 -5.52
C PHE A 93 -10.83 18.00 -4.26
N ASN A 94 -11.55 17.92 -3.16
CA ASN A 94 -11.02 17.59 -1.86
C ASN A 94 -11.42 16.18 -1.42
N ILE A 95 -10.45 15.35 -1.04
CA ILE A 95 -10.67 14.00 -0.52
C ILE A 95 -10.13 13.88 0.90
N ASN A 96 -11.00 13.46 1.82
CA ASN A 96 -10.69 13.10 3.20
C ASN A 96 -10.90 11.60 3.43
N PHE A 97 -10.03 11.02 4.24
CA PHE A 97 -10.12 9.62 4.66
C PHE A 97 -10.61 9.54 6.09
N LEU A 98 -11.62 8.71 6.35
CA LEU A 98 -12.18 8.57 7.70
C LEU A 98 -11.21 7.87 8.68
N ASN A 99 -10.37 6.98 8.15
CA ASN A 99 -9.34 6.28 8.90
C ASN A 99 -7.95 6.80 8.52
N SER A 100 -7.05 6.82 9.50
CA SER A 100 -5.64 7.16 9.26
C SER A 100 -5.00 6.19 8.28
N LEU A 101 -4.31 6.74 7.28
CA LEU A 101 -3.57 5.96 6.29
C LEU A 101 -2.33 5.27 6.88
N LEU A 102 -1.86 5.72 8.06
CA LEU A 102 -0.76 5.08 8.78
C LEU A 102 -1.16 3.71 9.34
N GLY A 103 -2.46 3.46 9.57
CA GLY A 103 -2.99 2.18 10.04
C GLY A 103 -3.08 1.09 8.96
N ALA A 104 -2.62 1.37 7.73
CA ALA A 104 -2.67 0.47 6.58
C ALA A 104 -1.74 -0.76 6.69
N GLU A 105 -1.15 -1.00 7.86
CA GLU A 105 -0.38 -2.21 8.17
C GLU A 105 -1.27 -3.47 8.19
N ASN A 106 -2.58 -3.29 8.36
CA ASN A 106 -3.55 -4.37 8.28
C ASN A 106 -3.85 -4.73 6.81
N PRO A 107 -3.68 -5.99 6.37
CA PRO A 107 -4.01 -6.43 5.02
C PRO A 107 -5.50 -6.32 4.66
N SER A 108 -6.37 -6.07 5.64
CA SER A 108 -7.80 -5.81 5.46
C SER A 108 -8.16 -4.32 5.55
N PHE A 109 -7.18 -3.42 5.45
CA PHE A 109 -7.44 -1.99 5.55
C PHE A 109 -8.46 -1.54 4.50
N ARG A 110 -9.58 -1.04 5.01
CA ARG A 110 -10.65 -0.38 4.27
C ARG A 110 -10.98 0.92 4.96
N SER A 111 -11.14 1.98 4.19
CA SER A 111 -11.58 3.28 4.68
C SER A 111 -12.64 3.83 3.74
N SER A 112 -13.70 4.39 4.30
CA SER A 112 -14.65 5.16 3.50
C SER A 112 -14.09 6.55 3.24
N ILE A 113 -14.51 7.12 2.12
CA ILE A 113 -14.03 8.40 1.63
C ILE A 113 -15.13 9.45 1.81
N ARG A 114 -14.77 10.65 2.23
CA ARG A 114 -15.65 11.83 2.27
C ARG A 114 -14.93 13.00 1.62
N GLY A 115 -15.68 13.91 1.02
CA GLY A 115 -15.08 15.04 0.32
C GLY A 115 -16.10 15.80 -0.50
N TYR A 116 -15.63 16.84 -1.16
CA TYR A 116 -16.43 17.66 -2.04
C TYR A 116 -15.55 18.26 -3.13
N GLU A 117 -16.17 18.64 -4.24
CA GLU A 117 -15.60 19.49 -5.26
C GLU A 117 -16.29 20.86 -5.19
N LEU A 118 -15.52 21.94 -5.14
CA LEU A 118 -16.02 23.32 -5.11
C LEU A 118 -15.67 24.02 -6.42
N ASN A 119 -16.58 24.89 -6.89
CA ASN A 119 -16.30 25.82 -7.98
C ASN A 119 -16.10 27.25 -7.45
N SER A 120 -15.66 28.18 -8.30
CA SER A 120 -15.48 29.60 -7.95
C SER A 120 -16.79 30.31 -7.55
N ALA A 121 -17.96 29.69 -7.76
CA ALA A 121 -19.27 30.21 -7.38
C ALA A 121 -19.78 29.66 -6.02
N ASN A 122 -18.97 28.85 -5.32
CA ASN A 122 -19.30 28.16 -4.06
C ASN A 122 -20.41 27.09 -4.16
N ASP A 123 -20.77 26.63 -5.36
CA ASP A 123 -21.53 25.38 -5.45
C ASP A 123 -20.61 24.24 -5.02
N ASP A 124 -21.19 23.17 -4.44
CA ASP A 124 -20.44 21.97 -4.05
C ASP A 124 -21.04 20.68 -4.63
N ARG A 125 -20.17 19.83 -5.16
CA ARG A 125 -20.49 18.45 -5.55
C ARG A 125 -19.88 17.52 -4.52
N ARG A 126 -20.70 16.82 -3.74
CA ARG A 126 -20.22 16.00 -2.61
C ARG A 126 -19.94 14.56 -3.00
N ILE A 127 -18.96 13.94 -2.34
CA ILE A 127 -18.77 12.50 -2.38
C ILE A 127 -19.90 11.82 -1.61
N LYS A 128 -20.65 10.95 -2.29
CA LYS A 128 -21.70 10.11 -1.72
C LYS A 128 -21.14 8.83 -1.13
N SER A 129 -20.22 8.19 -1.83
CA SER A 129 -19.55 6.96 -1.40
C SER A 129 -18.20 6.80 -2.07
N GLY A 130 -17.36 5.95 -1.50
CA GLY A 130 -16.09 5.55 -2.08
C GLY A 130 -15.35 4.65 -1.11
N LEU A 131 -14.65 3.67 -1.65
CA LEU A 131 -13.87 2.71 -0.89
C LEU A 131 -12.39 2.92 -1.16
N LEU A 132 -11.62 3.08 -0.09
CA LEU A 132 -10.17 3.04 -0.12
C LEU A 132 -9.67 1.66 0.27
N SER A 133 -8.76 1.12 -0.51
CA SER A 133 -8.08 -0.15 -0.23
C SER A 133 -6.57 -0.07 -0.52
N VAL A 134 -5.79 -0.97 0.07
CA VAL A 134 -4.33 -1.07 -0.12
C VAL A 134 -3.97 -2.54 -0.33
N ALA A 135 -3.06 -2.83 -1.25
CA ALA A 135 -2.58 -4.19 -1.42
C ALA A 135 -1.59 -4.55 -0.30
N ALA A 136 -1.69 -5.76 0.23
CA ALA A 136 -0.70 -6.27 1.17
C ALA A 136 0.64 -6.47 0.44
N VAL A 137 1.67 -5.73 0.84
CA VAL A 137 3.03 -5.95 0.37
C VAL A 137 3.65 -7.02 1.27
N PRO A 138 4.11 -8.17 0.73
CA PRO A 138 4.78 -9.19 1.54
C PRO A 138 6.00 -8.58 2.22
N GLU A 139 6.04 -8.62 3.55
CA GLU A 139 7.11 -7.98 4.29
C GLU A 139 8.47 -8.59 3.93
N PRO A 140 9.55 -7.80 3.82
CA PRO A 140 10.91 -8.32 3.59
C PRO A 140 11.32 -9.42 4.58
N ALA A 141 10.82 -9.34 5.82
CA ALA A 141 11.01 -10.37 6.84
C ALA A 141 10.35 -11.70 6.45
N THR A 142 9.24 -11.69 5.71
CA THR A 142 8.60 -12.91 5.21
C THR A 142 9.53 -13.63 4.23
N TRP A 143 10.16 -12.89 3.31
CA TRP A 143 11.15 -13.45 2.39
C TRP A 143 12.35 -14.01 3.14
N ALA A 144 12.85 -13.29 4.15
CA ALA A 144 13.95 -13.76 4.98
C ALA A 144 13.58 -15.04 5.75
N MET A 145 12.39 -15.11 6.35
CA MET A 145 11.91 -16.30 7.06
C MET A 145 11.70 -17.49 6.13
N MET A 146 11.21 -17.27 4.90
CA MET A 146 11.12 -18.31 3.88
C MET A 146 12.51 -18.84 3.51
N LEU A 147 13.47 -17.95 3.26
CA LEU A 147 14.85 -18.34 2.94
C LEU A 147 15.52 -19.09 4.09
N VAL A 148 15.30 -18.67 5.33
CA VAL A 148 15.77 -19.38 6.53
C VAL A 148 15.12 -20.76 6.61
N GLY A 149 13.80 -20.86 6.41
CA GLY A 149 13.07 -22.13 6.37
C GLY A 149 13.60 -23.10 5.31
N PHE A 150 13.72 -22.64 4.06
CA PHE A 150 14.28 -23.43 2.97
C PHE A 150 15.76 -23.80 3.20
N GLY A 151 16.55 -22.88 3.74
CA GLY A 151 17.94 -23.11 4.11
C GLY A 151 18.09 -24.21 5.15
N MET A 152 17.25 -24.23 6.18
CA MET A 152 17.22 -25.29 7.19
C MET A 152 16.84 -26.65 6.59
N ILE A 153 15.83 -26.70 5.73
CA ILE A 153 15.41 -27.95 5.05
C ILE A 153 16.53 -28.48 4.15
N GLY A 154 17.19 -27.60 3.39
CA GLY A 154 18.33 -27.97 2.54
C GLY A 154 19.55 -28.45 3.34
N ALA A 155 19.86 -27.80 4.45
CA ALA A 155 20.98 -28.17 5.31
C ALA A 155 20.76 -29.56 5.96
N THR A 156 19.55 -29.81 6.46
CA THR A 156 19.21 -31.10 7.11
C THR A 156 19.21 -32.26 6.13
N THR A 157 18.70 -32.07 4.91
CA THR A 157 18.77 -33.09 3.84
C THR A 157 20.19 -33.38 3.38
N ARG A 158 21.06 -32.36 3.29
CA ARG A 158 22.48 -32.55 2.96
C ARG A 158 23.25 -33.27 4.06
N TYR A 159 22.98 -32.93 5.33
CA TYR A 159 23.64 -33.55 6.49
C TYR A 159 23.34 -35.06 6.62
N ARG A 160 22.14 -35.51 6.22
CA ARG A 160 21.73 -36.93 6.28
C ARG A 160 22.39 -37.84 5.24
N ARG A 161 23.12 -37.31 4.25
CA ARG A 161 23.87 -38.13 3.30
C ARG A 161 25.14 -38.69 3.96
N LYS A 162 24.99 -39.68 4.85
CA LYS A 162 26.12 -40.53 5.27
C LYS A 162 26.38 -41.55 4.17
N SER A 163 27.64 -41.68 3.76
CA SER A 163 28.10 -42.68 2.80
C SER A 163 27.67 -44.08 3.29
N THR A 164 26.78 -44.72 2.55
CA THR A 164 26.45 -46.12 2.80
C THR A 164 27.59 -46.93 2.19
N ALA A 165 28.53 -47.36 3.03
CA ALA A 165 29.64 -48.19 2.58
C ALA A 165 29.10 -49.58 2.22
N ILE A 166 28.98 -49.85 0.93
CA ILE A 166 28.62 -51.17 0.42
C ILE A 166 29.82 -52.10 0.65
N ARG A 167 29.65 -53.13 1.48
CA ARG A 167 30.63 -54.21 1.67
C ARG A 167 30.14 -55.45 0.94
N TYR A 168 30.91 -55.94 -0.02
CA TYR A 168 30.65 -57.21 -0.70
C TYR A 168 31.19 -58.39 0.14
N ALA A 169 30.49 -59.52 0.08
CA ALA A 169 30.79 -60.77 0.77
C ALA A 169 31.50 -61.75 -0.17
#